data_AF-A0A929BMK2-F1
#
_entry.id   AF-A0A929BMK2-F1
#
_cell.length_a   1.000
_cell.length_b   1.000
_cell.length_c   1.000
_cell.angle_alpha   90.00
_cell.angle_beta   90.00
_cell.angle_gamma   90.00
#
_symmetry.space_group_name_H-M   'P 1'
#
loop_
_entity.id
_entity.type
_entity.pdbx_description
1 polymer ?
#
loop_
_entity_poly.entity_id
_entity_poly.type
_entity_poly.pdbx_seq_one_letter_code
_entity_poly.pdbx_strand_id
1 'polypeptide(L)'
;MQAQGYGVHYHNYWLSGYALRNVVGEKQGLVHPDQIFLLTAHLDSRAAAWPHDPAPGADDNASGSTALLIAADLLADLDLAYTVRIVFFTGEEQGMWGSYYYARDVANAGEDILGVLNLDMIAWDAEGGPDIDLHSQLPGTEDDSDRLADLFAAVVDVYGLDLEPQIVENGGRFSDHSRFWDQGYAAILAIEDYYNVYESPAEPRDWNTNYHTVNDRLSTLNLAYFREYARASLATLVHLAGPMRTLSGTITDAGTSAPLSGTVVAAGQDGLFDATADGSGSYEIVLPTGLYTVTGSAGGYYSQTLADVAVLTGTVSTLDFALEPIIPPPPYDFDLLGQAMRFGEPGEHVTHTVTIINTGAESDAYDLALSPPVWTTTLPFSFIAILPPQQQVTVPLTVTIPADATPGDHDQVTLTVTSVYSPVHAGHIVLRTAVGYLTHLPLVLRDFQTSGPCVEGITNGGFESDGDWEIPLTGYPAGYTTAAAYSGDRSMRVGIVEPADDAYSYSSARQAVTIPADAISATLRFWLYPMSQESPANPAFPLRPLASTIQDVALS
;
A
#
# COMPACT_ATOMS: atom_id res chain seq x y z
N MET A 1 26.91 -2.45 -28.06
CA MET A 1 26.60 -1.21 -27.31
C MET A 1 26.22 -0.03 -28.21
N GLN A 2 27.14 0.63 -28.95
CA GLN A 2 26.77 1.84 -29.73
C GLN A 2 25.68 1.58 -30.78
N ALA A 3 25.74 0.44 -31.48
CA ALA A 3 24.70 0.03 -32.42
C ALA A 3 23.35 -0.29 -31.76
N GLN A 4 23.35 -0.55 -30.44
CA GLN A 4 22.17 -0.82 -29.61
C GLN A 4 21.66 0.47 -28.90
N GLY A 5 22.19 1.65 -29.24
CA GLY A 5 21.71 2.94 -28.73
C GLY A 5 22.39 3.45 -27.44
N TYR A 6 23.39 2.75 -26.91
CA TYR A 6 24.13 3.21 -25.72
C TYR A 6 25.01 4.41 -26.04
N GLY A 7 25.11 5.34 -25.09
CA GLY A 7 26.17 6.35 -25.06
C GLY A 7 27.51 5.67 -24.79
N VAL A 8 28.34 5.51 -25.82
CA VAL A 8 29.63 4.82 -25.70
C VAL A 8 30.79 5.80 -25.73
N HIS A 9 31.69 5.68 -24.76
CA HIS A 9 32.93 6.44 -24.72
C HIS A 9 34.09 5.62 -24.15
N TYR A 10 35.31 6.12 -24.33
CA TYR A 10 36.50 5.55 -23.70
C TYR A 10 36.85 6.35 -22.45
N HIS A 11 37.03 5.66 -21.32
CA HIS A 11 37.68 6.22 -20.15
C HIS A 11 39.20 6.01 -20.28
N ASN A 12 39.95 7.09 -20.46
CA ASN A 12 41.39 7.03 -20.73
C ASN A 12 42.20 7.21 -19.46
N TYR A 13 43.25 6.40 -19.29
CA TYR A 13 44.18 6.51 -18.17
C TYR A 13 45.63 6.26 -18.63
N TRP A 14 46.59 6.67 -17.79
CA TRP A 14 48.01 6.56 -18.07
C TRP A 14 48.68 5.61 -17.07
N LEU A 15 49.40 4.61 -17.59
CA LEU A 15 50.16 3.67 -16.77
C LEU A 15 51.55 3.47 -17.37
N SER A 16 52.59 3.75 -16.60
CA SER A 16 53.99 3.49 -16.98
C SER A 16 54.39 4.02 -18.38
N GLY A 17 53.85 5.17 -18.77
CA GLY A 17 54.11 5.81 -20.08
C GLY A 17 53.22 5.33 -21.23
N TYR A 18 52.28 4.41 -20.98
CA TYR A 18 51.29 3.96 -21.93
C TYR A 18 49.94 4.67 -21.71
N ALA A 19 49.29 5.06 -22.81
CA ALA A 19 47.91 5.50 -22.81
C ALA A 19 47.00 4.28 -22.99
N LEU A 20 46.21 3.99 -21.98
CA LEU A 20 45.28 2.86 -21.92
C LEU A 20 43.84 3.37 -21.81
N ARG A 21 42.87 2.49 -22.05
CA ARG A 21 41.47 2.87 -22.08
C ARG A 21 40.54 1.72 -21.68
N ASN A 22 39.59 2.04 -20.81
CA ASN A 22 38.41 1.20 -20.57
C ASN A 22 37.33 1.55 -21.60
N VAL A 23 36.37 0.65 -21.80
CA VAL A 23 35.20 0.91 -22.65
C VAL A 23 33.98 1.09 -21.75
N VAL A 24 33.26 2.19 -21.91
CA VAL A 24 32.06 2.51 -21.13
C VAL A 24 30.89 2.63 -22.07
N GLY A 25 29.81 1.89 -21.82
CA GLY A 25 28.51 2.05 -22.44
C GLY A 25 27.47 2.45 -21.41
N GLU A 26 26.72 3.51 -21.67
CA GLU A 26 25.71 4.03 -20.77
C GLU A 26 24.33 4.04 -21.41
N LYS A 27 23.34 3.60 -20.65
CA LYS A 27 21.92 3.72 -20.97
C LYS A 27 21.25 4.53 -19.87
N GLN A 28 20.87 5.75 -20.21
CA GLN A 28 20.31 6.71 -19.27
C GLN A 28 18.93 6.26 -18.76
N GLY A 29 18.72 6.37 -17.44
CA GLY A 29 17.43 6.13 -16.80
C GLY A 29 16.44 7.28 -17.01
N LEU A 30 15.14 6.99 -16.95
CA LEU A 30 14.07 7.96 -17.18
C LEU A 30 13.61 8.70 -15.92
N VAL A 31 13.77 8.10 -14.74
CA VAL A 31 13.28 8.65 -13.46
C VAL A 31 14.44 9.19 -12.62
N HIS A 32 15.53 8.43 -12.54
CA HIS A 32 16.73 8.75 -11.76
C HIS A 32 17.97 8.73 -12.67
N PRO A 33 18.10 9.69 -13.62
CA PRO A 33 19.16 9.67 -14.62
C PRO A 33 20.58 9.81 -14.04
N ASP A 34 20.72 10.42 -12.86
CA ASP A 34 22.02 10.64 -12.21
C ASP A 34 22.43 9.51 -11.25
N GLN A 35 21.54 8.54 -11.01
CA GLN A 35 21.77 7.40 -10.13
C GLN A 35 22.06 6.14 -10.95
N ILE A 36 23.18 5.48 -10.65
CA ILE A 36 23.82 4.54 -11.58
C ILE A 36 23.96 3.15 -10.94
N PHE A 37 23.52 2.12 -11.67
CA PHE A 37 23.93 0.73 -11.43
C PHE A 37 24.92 0.29 -12.49
N LEU A 38 26.02 -0.33 -12.06
CA LEU A 38 27.16 -0.65 -12.90
C LEU A 38 27.32 -2.18 -13.04
N LEU A 39 27.40 -2.67 -14.27
CA LEU A 39 27.78 -4.05 -14.60
C LEU A 39 29.15 -4.06 -15.26
N THR A 40 30.09 -4.83 -14.73
CA THR A 40 31.49 -4.79 -15.16
C THR A 40 32.16 -6.15 -15.28
N ALA A 41 33.15 -6.22 -16.18
CA ALA A 41 34.12 -7.30 -16.31
C ALA A 41 35.41 -6.73 -16.94
N HIS A 42 36.55 -7.41 -16.84
CA HIS A 42 37.77 -7.00 -17.55
C HIS A 42 37.90 -7.66 -18.92
N LEU A 43 38.65 -7.00 -19.80
CA LEU A 43 38.90 -7.41 -21.19
C LEU A 43 40.27 -8.02 -21.42
N ASP A 44 41.25 -7.68 -20.59
CA ASP A 44 42.59 -8.24 -20.74
C ASP A 44 42.65 -9.68 -20.23
N SER A 45 43.65 -10.40 -20.72
CA SER A 45 43.95 -11.78 -20.33
C SER A 45 45.46 -11.94 -20.23
N ARG A 46 45.92 -12.98 -19.52
CA ARG A 46 47.34 -13.34 -19.49
C ARG A 46 47.59 -14.84 -19.45
N ALA A 47 48.81 -15.21 -19.83
CA ALA A 47 49.38 -16.52 -19.56
C ALA A 47 50.59 -16.34 -18.65
N ALA A 48 50.56 -16.94 -17.45
CA ALA A 48 51.54 -16.66 -16.39
C ALA A 48 52.95 -17.16 -16.70
N ALA A 49 53.09 -18.15 -17.58
CA ALA A 49 54.38 -18.77 -17.88
C ALA A 49 55.31 -17.82 -18.67
N TRP A 50 54.82 -17.22 -19.75
CA TRP A 50 55.57 -16.25 -20.55
C TRP A 50 54.68 -15.15 -21.11
N PRO A 51 55.15 -13.88 -21.15
CA PRO A 51 54.36 -12.73 -21.60
C PRO A 51 54.01 -12.73 -23.11
N HIS A 52 54.54 -13.69 -23.87
CA HIS A 52 54.24 -13.88 -25.30
C HIS A 52 53.49 -15.17 -25.58
N ASP A 53 53.16 -15.94 -24.55
CA ASP A 53 52.33 -17.11 -24.71
C ASP A 53 50.92 -16.70 -25.13
N PRO A 54 50.23 -17.51 -25.96
CA PRO A 54 48.83 -17.27 -26.26
C PRO A 54 48.02 -17.29 -24.96
N ALA A 55 47.27 -16.24 -24.68
CA ALA A 55 46.36 -16.14 -23.54
C ALA A 55 44.91 -16.07 -24.07
N PRO A 56 44.25 -17.21 -24.34
CA PRO A 56 42.92 -17.16 -24.91
C PRO A 56 41.88 -16.59 -23.92
N GLY A 57 42.08 -16.75 -22.61
CA GLY A 57 41.31 -16.06 -21.56
C GLY A 57 39.81 -16.31 -21.64
N ALA A 58 39.42 -17.55 -21.93
CA ALA A 58 38.04 -17.86 -22.29
C ALA A 58 37.10 -17.77 -21.08
N ASP A 59 37.54 -18.28 -19.94
CA ASP A 59 36.87 -18.09 -18.67
C ASP A 59 37.27 -16.75 -18.04
N ASP A 60 38.57 -16.45 -18.04
CA ASP A 60 39.21 -15.29 -17.40
C ASP A 60 39.71 -14.26 -18.45
N ASN A 61 38.93 -13.24 -18.80
CA ASN A 61 37.55 -12.99 -18.37
C ASN A 61 36.61 -12.75 -19.57
N ALA A 62 36.81 -13.53 -20.63
CA ALA A 62 35.89 -13.49 -21.77
C ALA A 62 34.48 -13.98 -21.39
N SER A 63 34.32 -14.81 -20.36
CA SER A 63 33.02 -15.24 -19.85
C SER A 63 32.21 -14.04 -19.33
N GLY A 64 32.72 -13.29 -18.35
CA GLY A 64 32.11 -12.08 -17.81
C GLY A 64 31.90 -11.01 -18.88
N SER A 65 32.93 -10.73 -19.68
CA SER A 65 32.83 -9.79 -20.79
C SER A 65 31.73 -10.16 -21.81
N THR A 66 31.54 -11.45 -22.08
CA THR A 66 30.46 -11.91 -22.98
C THR A 66 29.09 -11.72 -22.33
N ALA A 67 28.95 -12.00 -21.03
CA ALA A 67 27.70 -11.74 -20.30
C ALA A 67 27.31 -10.25 -20.33
N LEU A 68 28.28 -9.33 -20.19
CA LEU A 68 28.03 -7.89 -20.35
C LEU A 68 27.49 -7.52 -21.74
N LEU A 69 28.02 -8.12 -22.81
CA LEU A 69 27.54 -7.86 -24.17
C LEU A 69 26.12 -8.40 -24.40
N ILE A 70 25.80 -9.56 -23.82
CA ILE A 70 24.45 -10.14 -23.83
C ILE A 70 23.49 -9.24 -23.05
N ALA A 71 23.89 -8.77 -21.87
CA ALA A 71 23.10 -7.82 -21.08
C ALA A 71 22.82 -6.54 -21.87
N ALA A 72 23.84 -5.96 -22.52
CA ALA A 72 23.68 -4.76 -23.33
C ALA A 72 22.63 -4.94 -24.45
N ASP A 73 22.63 -6.11 -25.11
CA ASP A 73 21.69 -6.45 -26.16
C ASP A 73 20.25 -6.58 -25.63
N LEU A 74 20.06 -7.33 -24.54
CA LEU A 74 18.74 -7.60 -23.97
C LEU A 74 18.11 -6.36 -23.31
N LEU A 75 18.93 -5.45 -22.79
CA LEU A 75 18.47 -4.19 -22.20
C LEU A 75 18.21 -3.09 -23.24
N ALA A 76 18.61 -3.27 -24.51
CA ALA A 76 18.57 -2.21 -25.51
C ALA A 76 17.16 -1.60 -25.67
N ASP A 77 16.13 -2.44 -25.69
CA ASP A 77 14.73 -2.04 -25.94
C ASP A 77 13.92 -1.75 -24.66
N LEU A 78 14.54 -1.84 -23.47
CA LEU A 78 13.86 -1.55 -22.22
C LEU A 78 14.05 -0.09 -21.81
N ASP A 79 12.98 0.56 -21.36
CA ASP A 79 13.09 1.80 -20.61
C ASP A 79 13.31 1.47 -19.13
N LEU A 80 14.25 2.16 -18.49
CA LEU A 80 14.71 1.87 -17.13
C LEU A 80 14.54 3.11 -16.25
N ALA A 81 14.22 2.92 -14.97
CA ALA A 81 14.09 4.01 -14.02
C ALA A 81 15.46 4.64 -13.70
N TYR A 82 16.47 3.80 -13.50
CA TYR A 82 17.84 4.19 -13.15
C TYR A 82 18.78 4.07 -14.35
N THR A 83 19.89 4.80 -14.32
CA THR A 83 20.94 4.69 -15.34
C THR A 83 21.69 3.37 -15.17
N VAL A 84 21.86 2.64 -16.27
CA VAL A 84 22.70 1.44 -16.32
C VAL A 84 23.99 1.75 -17.07
N ARG A 85 25.12 1.42 -16.45
CA ARG A 85 26.43 1.55 -17.06
C ARG A 85 27.13 0.21 -17.16
N ILE A 86 27.55 -0.13 -18.37
CA ILE A 86 28.30 -1.36 -18.69
C ILE A 86 29.75 -0.96 -18.94
N VAL A 87 30.67 -1.47 -18.13
CA VAL A 87 32.08 -1.09 -18.18
C VAL A 87 32.95 -2.30 -18.41
N PHE A 88 33.88 -2.15 -19.35
CA PHE A 88 34.89 -3.13 -19.66
C PHE A 88 36.25 -2.59 -19.24
N PHE A 89 36.83 -3.18 -18.19
CA PHE A 89 38.12 -2.76 -17.67
C PHE A 89 39.30 -3.34 -18.45
N THR A 90 40.42 -2.64 -18.39
CA THR A 90 41.69 -3.09 -18.96
C THR A 90 42.75 -3.03 -17.89
N GLY A 91 43.72 -3.93 -17.95
CA GLY A 91 44.82 -3.97 -17.00
C GLY A 91 44.43 -4.51 -15.63
N GLU A 92 43.38 -5.34 -15.57
CA GLU A 92 43.03 -6.11 -14.37
C GLU A 92 44.22 -6.97 -13.95
N GLU A 93 44.76 -7.69 -14.92
CA GLU A 93 45.73 -8.76 -14.69
C GLU A 93 47.12 -8.25 -14.30
N GLN A 94 47.30 -6.93 -14.36
CA GLN A 94 48.51 -6.20 -13.95
C GLN A 94 48.32 -5.43 -12.64
N GLY A 95 47.16 -5.57 -11.99
CA GLY A 95 46.86 -4.99 -10.68
C GLY A 95 45.57 -4.15 -10.62
N MET A 96 44.56 -4.44 -11.43
CA MET A 96 43.27 -3.72 -11.46
C MET A 96 43.44 -2.25 -11.80
N TRP A 97 44.32 -1.93 -12.77
CA TRP A 97 44.65 -0.54 -13.07
C TRP A 97 43.49 0.21 -13.72
N GLY A 98 42.79 -0.43 -14.66
CA GLY A 98 41.66 0.18 -15.34
C GLY A 98 40.55 0.60 -14.38
N SER A 99 40.12 -0.32 -13.51
CA SER A 99 39.13 -0.05 -12.47
C SER A 99 39.65 0.88 -11.39
N TYR A 100 40.92 0.81 -11.01
CA TYR A 100 41.54 1.73 -10.04
C TYR A 100 41.41 3.19 -10.49
N TYR A 101 41.80 3.49 -11.73
CA TYR A 101 41.69 4.85 -12.26
C TYR A 101 40.22 5.25 -12.45
N TYR A 102 39.39 4.34 -12.95
CA TYR A 102 37.98 4.62 -13.20
C TYR A 102 37.20 4.91 -11.92
N ALA A 103 37.28 4.03 -10.92
CA ALA A 103 36.59 4.19 -9.64
C ALA A 103 37.02 5.50 -8.95
N ARG A 104 38.32 5.81 -8.95
CA ARG A 104 38.84 7.09 -8.45
C ARG A 104 38.25 8.28 -9.19
N ASP A 105 38.16 8.21 -10.51
CA ASP A 105 37.74 9.34 -11.34
C ASP A 105 36.22 9.59 -11.22
N VAL A 106 35.38 8.56 -11.15
CA VAL A 106 33.94 8.71 -10.88
C VAL A 106 33.66 9.19 -9.45
N ALA A 107 34.45 8.74 -8.46
CA ALA A 107 34.37 9.24 -7.09
C ALA A 107 34.76 10.73 -7.00
N ASN A 108 35.83 11.14 -7.68
CA ASN A 108 36.23 12.55 -7.76
C ASN A 108 35.20 13.43 -8.49
N ALA A 109 34.49 12.86 -9.46
CA ALA A 109 33.40 13.53 -10.16
C ALA A 109 32.12 13.60 -9.31
N GLY A 110 32.03 12.85 -8.21
CA GLY A 110 30.87 12.79 -7.34
C GLY A 110 29.69 12.05 -7.96
N GLU A 111 29.95 11.06 -8.82
CA GLU A 111 28.89 10.26 -9.43
C GLU A 111 28.20 9.35 -8.40
N ASP A 112 26.88 9.25 -8.50
CA ASP A 112 26.04 8.48 -7.57
C ASP A 112 25.89 7.02 -8.07
N ILE A 113 26.92 6.21 -7.83
CA ILE A 113 26.91 4.79 -8.15
C ILE A 113 26.32 4.02 -6.95
N LEU A 114 25.10 3.52 -7.13
CA LEU A 114 24.34 2.83 -6.09
C LEU A 114 24.78 1.36 -5.90
N GLY A 115 25.37 0.76 -6.93
CA GLY A 115 25.83 -0.62 -6.84
C GLY A 115 26.62 -1.09 -8.06
N VAL A 116 27.59 -1.97 -7.82
CA VAL A 116 28.47 -2.54 -8.84
C VAL A 116 28.40 -4.06 -8.82
N LEU A 117 28.06 -4.67 -9.96
CA LEU A 117 28.13 -6.10 -10.19
C LEU A 117 29.37 -6.39 -11.04
N ASN A 118 30.42 -6.95 -10.44
CA ASN A 118 31.62 -7.38 -11.16
C ASN A 118 31.56 -8.87 -11.46
N LEU A 119 31.55 -9.22 -12.75
CA LEU A 119 31.56 -10.60 -13.22
C LEU A 119 32.97 -10.99 -13.63
N ASP A 120 33.52 -11.98 -12.94
CA ASP A 120 34.86 -12.48 -13.23
C ASP A 120 34.87 -13.99 -13.09
N MET A 121 35.26 -14.70 -14.16
CA MET A 121 35.24 -16.18 -14.25
C MET A 121 33.86 -16.77 -13.88
N ILE A 122 32.95 -16.81 -14.86
CA ILE A 122 31.56 -17.26 -14.65
C ILE A 122 31.19 -18.44 -15.56
N ALA A 123 32.16 -19.28 -15.94
CA ALA A 123 31.92 -20.34 -16.92
C ALA A 123 32.62 -21.68 -16.63
N TRP A 124 33.27 -21.85 -15.48
CA TRP A 124 33.81 -23.14 -15.04
C TRP A 124 32.98 -23.76 -13.91
N ASP A 125 32.65 -25.04 -14.11
CA ASP A 125 32.03 -25.95 -13.15
C ASP A 125 32.31 -27.38 -13.68
N ALA A 126 33.31 -28.05 -13.11
CA ALA A 126 33.80 -29.39 -13.41
C ALA A 126 33.42 -30.46 -12.36
N GLU A 127 33.32 -30.14 -11.06
CA GLU A 127 33.00 -31.06 -9.96
C GLU A 127 32.31 -30.32 -8.78
N GLY A 128 31.17 -30.80 -8.26
CA GLY A 128 30.69 -30.35 -6.93
C GLY A 128 29.25 -29.81 -6.87
N GLY A 129 28.69 -29.35 -7.97
CA GLY A 129 27.40 -28.63 -7.97
C GLY A 129 27.62 -27.22 -8.51
N PRO A 130 26.57 -26.50 -8.94
CA PRO A 130 26.73 -25.22 -9.61
C PRO A 130 26.97 -24.08 -8.60
N ASP A 131 27.95 -24.26 -7.72
CA ASP A 131 28.31 -23.33 -6.65
C ASP A 131 28.88 -22.03 -7.21
N ILE A 132 28.43 -20.90 -6.66
CA ILE A 132 28.93 -19.57 -7.02
C ILE A 132 29.31 -18.79 -5.76
N ASP A 133 30.39 -18.02 -5.84
CA ASP A 133 30.84 -17.15 -4.76
C ASP A 133 30.40 -15.69 -5.03
N LEU A 134 29.71 -15.10 -4.06
CA LEU A 134 29.32 -13.69 -4.04
C LEU A 134 30.13 -12.98 -2.95
N HIS A 135 31.27 -12.42 -3.33
CA HIS A 135 32.12 -11.66 -2.40
C HIS A 135 31.56 -10.27 -2.16
N SER A 136 31.19 -9.99 -0.91
CA SER A 136 30.70 -8.71 -0.42
C SER A 136 31.64 -8.13 0.66
N GLN A 137 31.48 -6.86 1.01
CA GLN A 137 32.19 -6.23 2.13
C GLN A 137 31.19 -5.85 3.23
N LEU A 138 31.51 -6.14 4.50
CA LEU A 138 30.65 -5.74 5.62
C LEU A 138 30.64 -4.21 5.79
N PRO A 139 29.53 -3.64 6.30
CA PRO A 139 29.36 -2.21 6.38
C PRO A 139 30.37 -1.47 7.27
N GLY A 140 31.10 -0.53 6.65
CA GLY A 140 31.16 0.83 7.21
C GLY A 140 29.77 1.45 7.20
N THR A 141 29.52 2.54 7.94
CA THR A 141 28.19 2.99 8.39
C THR A 141 27.03 3.09 7.35
N GLU A 142 27.26 2.93 6.05
CA GLU A 142 26.27 2.84 4.97
C GLU A 142 26.80 1.97 3.79
N ASP A 143 27.09 0.67 3.96
CA ASP A 143 27.49 -0.23 2.84
C ASP A 143 26.33 -1.17 2.43
N ASP A 144 25.98 -1.14 1.14
CA ASP A 144 24.91 -1.94 0.52
C ASP A 144 25.43 -3.20 -0.22
N SER A 145 26.73 -3.53 -0.14
CA SER A 145 27.32 -4.71 -0.79
C SER A 145 26.63 -6.03 -0.44
N ASP A 146 26.30 -6.27 0.84
CA ASP A 146 25.58 -7.49 1.25
C ASP A 146 24.17 -7.52 0.65
N ARG A 147 23.49 -6.37 0.53
CA ARG A 147 22.17 -6.30 -0.10
C ARG A 147 22.21 -6.63 -1.59
N LEU A 148 23.29 -6.26 -2.28
CA LEU A 148 23.51 -6.66 -3.67
C LEU A 148 23.69 -8.17 -3.79
N ALA A 149 24.45 -8.79 -2.88
CA ALA A 149 24.65 -10.24 -2.84
C ALA A 149 23.34 -10.98 -2.49
N ASP A 150 22.60 -10.49 -1.48
CA ASP A 150 21.29 -11.01 -1.10
C ASP A 150 20.29 -10.94 -2.26
N LEU A 151 20.25 -9.82 -2.99
CA LEU A 151 19.40 -9.68 -4.16
C LEU A 151 19.78 -10.69 -5.25
N PHE A 152 21.08 -10.88 -5.51
CA PHE A 152 21.54 -11.85 -6.48
C PHE A 152 21.11 -13.27 -6.08
N ALA A 153 21.31 -13.66 -4.82
CA ALA A 153 20.90 -14.97 -4.31
C ALA A 153 19.38 -15.15 -4.38
N ALA A 154 18.59 -14.12 -4.02
CA ALA A 154 17.14 -14.14 -4.15
C ALA A 154 16.68 -14.26 -5.60
N VAL A 155 17.39 -13.66 -6.55
CA VAL A 155 17.13 -13.82 -7.99
C VAL A 155 17.34 -15.27 -8.43
N VAL A 156 18.41 -15.92 -7.96
CA VAL A 156 18.64 -17.35 -8.25
C VAL A 156 17.45 -18.19 -7.79
N ASP A 157 16.99 -18.01 -6.55
CA ASP A 157 15.85 -18.74 -5.99
C ASP A 157 14.53 -18.44 -6.72
N VAL A 158 14.17 -17.17 -6.88
CA VAL A 158 12.89 -16.74 -7.47
C VAL A 158 12.75 -17.18 -8.93
N TYR A 159 13.84 -17.17 -9.69
CA TYR A 159 13.83 -17.59 -11.09
C TYR A 159 14.13 -19.09 -11.27
N GLY A 160 14.39 -19.83 -10.18
CA GLY A 160 14.73 -21.24 -10.20
C GLY A 160 15.93 -21.54 -11.09
N LEU A 161 16.98 -20.73 -10.96
CA LEU A 161 18.22 -20.90 -11.71
C LEU A 161 19.06 -22.02 -11.10
N ASP A 162 19.74 -22.80 -11.93
CA ASP A 162 20.57 -23.94 -11.50
C ASP A 162 21.94 -23.42 -11.04
N LEU A 163 21.95 -22.71 -9.91
CA LEU A 163 23.12 -22.15 -9.22
C LEU A 163 22.93 -22.27 -7.71
N GLU A 164 24.03 -22.40 -6.96
CA GLU A 164 24.03 -22.45 -5.51
C GLU A 164 24.87 -21.28 -4.94
N PRO A 165 24.24 -20.13 -4.60
CA PRO A 165 24.97 -18.94 -4.16
C PRO A 165 25.53 -19.08 -2.74
N GLN A 166 26.83 -18.84 -2.61
CA GLN A 166 27.54 -18.68 -1.35
C GLN A 166 27.90 -17.21 -1.15
N ILE A 167 27.31 -16.56 -0.15
CA ILE A 167 27.65 -15.18 0.20
C ILE A 167 28.88 -15.17 1.08
N VAL A 168 29.97 -14.59 0.57
CA VAL A 168 31.25 -14.50 1.27
C VAL A 168 31.41 -13.10 1.82
N GLU A 169 30.90 -12.89 3.03
CA GLU A 169 31.02 -11.62 3.77
C GLU A 169 32.49 -11.30 4.11
N ASN A 170 32.90 -10.05 3.92
CA ASN A 170 34.31 -9.63 3.91
C ASN A 170 35.13 -10.46 2.93
N GLY A 171 34.59 -10.62 1.73
CA GLY A 171 35.15 -11.39 0.66
C GLY A 171 36.51 -10.86 0.18
N GLY A 172 37.09 -11.63 -0.75
CA GLY A 172 38.40 -11.32 -1.28
C GLY A 172 38.41 -10.07 -2.15
N ARG A 173 39.61 -9.47 -2.25
CA ARG A 173 39.90 -8.31 -3.11
C ARG A 173 40.61 -8.78 -4.38
N PHE A 174 39.99 -9.75 -5.05
CA PHE A 174 40.60 -10.50 -6.14
C PHE A 174 40.48 -9.84 -7.50
N SER A 175 39.49 -8.95 -7.69
CA SER A 175 39.16 -8.36 -9.00
C SER A 175 38.73 -6.89 -8.85
N ASP A 176 38.27 -6.31 -9.95
CA ASP A 176 37.99 -4.89 -10.15
C ASP A 176 36.98 -4.29 -9.14
N HIS A 177 36.06 -5.10 -8.58
CA HIS A 177 35.11 -4.68 -7.54
C HIS A 177 35.80 -4.02 -6.34
N SER A 178 36.98 -4.51 -5.99
CA SER A 178 37.74 -4.03 -4.83
C SER A 178 38.14 -2.55 -4.96
N ARG A 179 38.24 -2.04 -6.19
CA ARG A 179 38.56 -0.62 -6.44
C ARG A 179 37.39 0.31 -6.17
N PHE A 180 36.18 -0.21 -6.25
CA PHE A 180 34.96 0.51 -5.86
C PHE A 180 34.82 0.54 -4.34
N TRP A 181 35.14 -0.55 -3.65
CA TRP A 181 35.26 -0.56 -2.19
C TRP A 181 36.28 0.47 -1.68
N ASP A 182 37.42 0.64 -2.37
CA ASP A 182 38.43 1.65 -2.01
C ASP A 182 37.89 3.10 -2.07
N GLN A 183 36.81 3.33 -2.82
CA GLN A 183 36.13 4.63 -2.94
C GLN A 183 34.82 4.72 -2.13
N GLY A 184 34.44 3.64 -1.43
CA GLY A 184 33.21 3.61 -0.61
C GLY A 184 31.93 3.31 -1.40
N TYR A 185 32.02 2.78 -2.62
CA TYR A 185 30.85 2.31 -3.36
C TYR A 185 30.54 0.85 -3.02
N ALA A 186 29.24 0.54 -2.93
CA ALA A 186 28.75 -0.84 -2.81
C ALA A 186 29.09 -1.62 -4.09
N ALA A 187 29.75 -2.76 -3.92
CA ALA A 187 30.15 -3.64 -5.02
C ALA A 187 30.17 -5.11 -4.59
N ILE A 188 29.87 -6.01 -5.51
CA ILE A 188 30.12 -7.44 -5.34
C ILE A 188 31.02 -7.96 -6.44
N LEU A 189 31.82 -8.96 -6.12
CA LEU A 189 32.39 -9.87 -7.10
C LEU A 189 31.52 -11.13 -7.13
N ALA A 190 30.92 -11.37 -8.29
CA ALA A 190 30.27 -12.60 -8.60
C ALA A 190 31.25 -13.43 -9.44
N ILE A 191 31.72 -14.52 -8.84
CA ILE A 191 32.71 -15.44 -9.40
C ILE A 191 32.22 -16.88 -9.22
N GLU A 192 32.71 -17.80 -10.04
CA GLU A 192 32.61 -19.23 -9.79
C GLU A 192 33.30 -19.65 -8.48
N ASP A 193 33.18 -20.92 -8.08
CA ASP A 193 33.80 -21.46 -6.86
C ASP A 193 35.34 -21.27 -6.86
N TYR A 194 35.77 -20.14 -6.29
CA TYR A 194 37.13 -19.62 -6.38
C TYR A 194 37.81 -19.67 -5.03
N TYR A 195 37.20 -19.08 -3.98
CA TYR A 195 37.89 -18.93 -2.71
C TYR A 195 37.07 -18.65 -1.43
N ASN A 196 36.95 -19.66 -0.55
CA ASN A 196 36.54 -19.49 0.86
C ASN A 196 37.52 -20.06 1.92
N VAL A 197 38.19 -19.21 2.73
CA VAL A 197 39.12 -19.67 3.81
C VAL A 197 38.46 -20.36 5.00
N TYR A 198 37.12 -20.36 5.06
CA TYR A 198 36.35 -20.87 6.20
C TYR A 198 35.64 -22.19 5.94
N GLU A 199 35.76 -22.76 4.73
CA GLU A 199 35.11 -24.02 4.37
C GLU A 199 35.80 -25.27 4.91
N SER A 200 34.97 -26.26 5.21
CA SER A 200 35.39 -27.56 5.71
C SER A 200 36.19 -28.31 4.62
N PRO A 201 37.32 -28.98 4.95
CA PRO A 201 38.07 -29.82 4.01
C PRO A 201 37.31 -31.01 3.38
N ALA A 202 36.01 -31.14 3.69
CA ALA A 202 35.12 -32.19 3.20
C ALA A 202 34.44 -31.84 1.87
N GLU A 203 34.40 -30.56 1.48
CA GLU A 203 33.93 -30.09 0.17
C GLU A 203 35.17 -29.62 -0.63
N PRO A 204 35.68 -30.41 -1.60
CA PRO A 204 36.81 -29.98 -2.42
C PRO A 204 36.34 -28.97 -3.47
N ARG A 205 36.89 -27.74 -3.44
CA ARG A 205 36.55 -26.69 -4.41
C ARG A 205 36.77 -27.06 -5.87
N ASP A 206 35.99 -26.42 -6.73
CA ASP A 206 36.02 -26.56 -8.17
C ASP A 206 36.89 -25.51 -8.90
N TRP A 207 38.17 -25.49 -8.54
CA TRP A 207 39.11 -24.52 -9.10
C TRP A 207 39.39 -24.77 -10.60
N ASN A 208 39.25 -23.73 -11.44
CA ASN A 208 39.66 -23.78 -12.84
C ASN A 208 41.20 -23.88 -13.00
N THR A 209 41.69 -25.11 -13.15
CA THR A 209 43.13 -25.39 -13.36
C THR A 209 43.71 -24.81 -14.65
N ASN A 210 42.88 -24.32 -15.57
CA ASN A 210 43.33 -23.69 -16.81
C ASN A 210 43.60 -22.18 -16.66
N TYR A 211 43.16 -21.56 -15.56
CA TYR A 211 43.38 -20.14 -15.22
C TYR A 211 44.82 -19.70 -15.48
N HIS A 212 44.99 -18.57 -16.17
CA HIS A 212 46.30 -18.00 -16.57
C HIS A 212 47.18 -18.94 -17.39
N THR A 213 46.60 -19.88 -18.14
CA THR A 213 47.35 -20.77 -19.04
C THR A 213 46.89 -20.66 -20.49
N VAL A 214 47.70 -21.23 -21.39
CA VAL A 214 47.35 -21.37 -22.82
C VAL A 214 46.14 -22.28 -23.07
N ASN A 215 45.64 -22.95 -22.03
CA ASN A 215 44.55 -23.92 -22.09
C ASN A 215 43.22 -23.34 -21.62
N ASP A 216 43.18 -22.13 -21.05
CA ASP A 216 41.91 -21.45 -20.78
C ASP A 216 41.23 -21.13 -22.10
N ARG A 217 40.29 -21.99 -22.51
CA ARG A 217 39.72 -22.06 -23.86
C ARG A 217 38.25 -22.35 -23.76
N LEU A 218 37.47 -21.86 -24.73
CA LEU A 218 36.03 -22.13 -24.79
C LEU A 218 35.67 -23.63 -24.68
N SER A 219 36.52 -24.53 -25.19
CA SER A 219 36.32 -25.98 -25.12
C SER A 219 36.40 -26.57 -23.71
N THR A 220 36.91 -25.82 -22.73
CA THR A 220 37.04 -26.25 -21.34
C THR A 220 35.92 -25.73 -20.46
N LEU A 221 35.02 -24.88 -20.97
CA LEU A 221 33.96 -24.22 -20.20
C LEU A 221 32.68 -25.04 -20.10
N ASN A 222 31.93 -24.84 -19.03
CA ASN A 222 30.57 -25.32 -18.83
C ASN A 222 29.57 -24.24 -19.29
N LEU A 223 29.11 -24.34 -20.54
CA LEU A 223 28.20 -23.34 -21.11
C LEU A 223 26.77 -23.36 -20.54
N ALA A 224 26.37 -24.45 -19.87
CA ALA A 224 25.08 -24.52 -19.18
C ALA A 224 25.13 -23.68 -17.89
N TYR A 225 26.19 -23.87 -17.10
CA TYR A 225 26.48 -23.06 -15.93
C TYR A 225 26.63 -21.57 -16.27
N PHE A 226 27.46 -21.23 -17.27
CA PHE A 226 27.59 -19.85 -17.77
C PHE A 226 26.24 -19.20 -18.12
N ARG A 227 25.34 -19.96 -18.76
CA ARG A 227 24.02 -19.44 -19.14
C ARG A 227 23.20 -19.05 -17.91
N GLU A 228 23.19 -19.89 -16.88
CA GLU A 228 22.45 -19.61 -15.66
C GLU A 228 23.08 -18.44 -14.89
N TYR A 229 24.42 -18.38 -14.80
CA TYR A 229 25.15 -17.27 -14.18
C TYR A 229 24.88 -15.94 -14.89
N ALA A 230 24.93 -15.92 -16.21
CA ALA A 230 24.61 -14.72 -17.00
C ALA A 230 23.14 -14.29 -16.83
N ARG A 231 22.20 -15.25 -16.72
CA ARG A 231 20.78 -14.96 -16.42
C ARG A 231 20.61 -14.35 -15.04
N ALA A 232 21.28 -14.88 -14.03
CA ALA A 232 21.23 -14.37 -12.65
C ALA A 232 21.78 -12.94 -12.58
N SER A 233 22.93 -12.70 -13.21
CA SER A 233 23.58 -11.38 -13.27
C SER A 233 22.71 -10.34 -13.97
N LEU A 234 22.14 -10.69 -15.12
CA LEU A 234 21.24 -9.79 -15.86
C LEU A 234 19.95 -9.52 -15.08
N ALA A 235 19.32 -10.55 -14.52
CA ALA A 235 18.09 -10.39 -13.76
C ALA A 235 18.31 -9.50 -12.52
N THR A 236 19.43 -9.68 -11.81
CA THR A 236 19.84 -8.82 -10.69
C THR A 236 19.95 -7.36 -11.13
N LEU A 237 20.68 -7.10 -12.22
CA LEU A 237 20.80 -5.74 -12.77
C LEU A 237 19.44 -5.16 -13.17
N VAL A 238 18.56 -5.96 -13.78
CA VAL A 238 17.21 -5.54 -14.17
C VAL A 238 16.37 -5.16 -12.95
N HIS A 239 16.40 -5.93 -11.86
CA HIS A 239 15.70 -5.59 -10.62
C HIS A 239 16.18 -4.28 -10.02
N LEU A 240 17.49 -4.03 -10.05
CA LEU A 240 18.08 -2.76 -9.60
C LEU A 240 17.68 -1.59 -10.52
N ALA A 241 17.74 -1.79 -11.84
CA ALA A 241 17.51 -0.73 -12.81
C ALA A 241 16.03 -0.30 -12.94
N GLY A 242 15.09 -1.12 -12.47
CA GLY A 242 13.66 -0.81 -12.41
C GLY A 242 13.03 -0.56 -13.78
N PRO A 243 12.66 -1.61 -14.55
CA PRO A 243 12.06 -1.44 -15.86
C PRO A 243 10.75 -0.67 -15.78
N MET A 244 10.56 0.26 -16.70
CA MET A 244 9.32 1.02 -16.83
C MET A 244 8.22 0.11 -17.39
N ARG A 245 7.03 0.24 -16.83
CA ARG A 245 5.83 -0.53 -17.16
C ARG A 245 4.62 0.37 -17.26
N THR A 246 3.63 -0.14 -17.95
CA THR A 246 2.35 0.53 -18.14
C THR A 246 1.32 0.00 -17.14
N LEU A 247 0.78 0.91 -16.32
CA LEU A 247 -0.48 0.73 -15.61
C LEU A 247 -1.57 1.43 -16.42
N SER A 248 -2.58 0.68 -16.86
CA SER A 248 -3.67 1.23 -17.68
C SER A 248 -5.02 0.87 -17.09
N GLY A 249 -6.07 1.55 -17.51
CA GLY A 249 -7.43 1.17 -17.18
C GLY A 249 -8.42 2.25 -17.51
N THR A 250 -9.59 2.17 -16.91
CA THR A 250 -10.69 3.09 -17.16
C THR A 250 -11.21 3.72 -15.87
N ILE A 251 -11.73 4.93 -15.98
CA ILE A 251 -12.40 5.63 -14.89
C ILE A 251 -13.81 6.03 -15.31
N THR A 252 -14.79 5.62 -14.51
CA THR A 252 -16.21 5.70 -14.83
C THR A 252 -17.03 6.23 -13.66
N ASP A 253 -18.23 6.72 -13.96
CA ASP A 253 -19.25 7.06 -12.98
C ASP A 253 -19.87 5.77 -12.42
N ALA A 254 -19.88 5.61 -11.09
CA ALA A 254 -20.32 4.38 -10.44
C ALA A 254 -21.81 4.07 -10.66
N GLY A 255 -22.66 5.10 -10.85
CA GLY A 255 -24.10 4.91 -11.02
C GLY A 255 -24.52 4.66 -12.47
N THR A 256 -23.85 5.30 -13.42
CA THR A 256 -24.22 5.28 -14.85
C THR A 256 -23.28 4.47 -15.73
N SER A 257 -22.10 4.10 -15.22
CA SER A 257 -20.98 3.51 -15.98
C SER A 257 -20.50 4.39 -17.14
N ALA A 258 -20.86 5.68 -17.15
CA ALA A 258 -20.39 6.61 -18.16
C ALA A 258 -18.90 6.91 -17.95
N PRO A 259 -18.10 7.06 -19.01
CA PRO A 259 -16.69 7.39 -18.89
C PRO A 259 -16.48 8.80 -18.33
N LEU A 260 -15.52 8.95 -17.43
CA LEU A 260 -15.14 10.23 -16.83
C LEU A 260 -13.86 10.76 -17.50
N SER A 261 -14.02 11.75 -18.38
CA SER A 261 -12.91 12.39 -19.10
C SER A 261 -12.27 13.53 -18.30
N GLY A 262 -10.96 13.78 -18.48
CA GLY A 262 -10.23 14.83 -17.76
C GLY A 262 -9.94 14.48 -16.29
N THR A 263 -10.10 13.21 -15.94
CA THR A 263 -9.93 12.66 -14.60
C THR A 263 -8.47 12.32 -14.35
N VAL A 264 -7.93 12.67 -13.18
CA VAL A 264 -6.53 12.40 -12.82
C VAL A 264 -6.43 11.06 -12.11
N VAL A 265 -5.56 10.20 -12.61
CA VAL A 265 -5.12 9.00 -11.91
C VAL A 265 -3.66 9.19 -11.52
N ALA A 266 -3.37 9.08 -10.23
CA ALA A 266 -2.05 9.32 -9.67
C ALA A 266 -1.56 8.07 -8.91
N ALA A 267 -0.29 7.73 -9.06
CA ALA A 267 0.36 6.57 -8.46
C ALA A 267 1.65 6.99 -7.72
N GLY A 268 1.88 6.37 -6.56
CA GLY A 268 3.06 6.62 -5.72
C GLY A 268 2.86 7.79 -4.76
N GLN A 269 3.89 8.03 -3.92
CA GLN A 269 3.87 9.11 -2.95
C GLN A 269 3.69 10.45 -3.66
N ASP A 270 2.77 11.28 -3.15
CA ASP A 270 2.42 12.60 -3.69
C ASP A 270 1.98 12.61 -5.17
N GLY A 271 1.62 11.45 -5.74
CA GLY A 271 1.23 11.36 -7.15
C GLY A 271 2.40 11.57 -8.11
N LEU A 272 3.59 11.12 -7.74
CA LEU A 272 4.83 11.21 -8.54
C LEU A 272 4.64 10.77 -10.01
N PHE A 273 3.77 9.79 -10.24
CA PHE A 273 3.35 9.38 -11.58
C PHE A 273 1.87 9.66 -11.75
N ASP A 274 1.48 10.38 -12.79
CA ASP A 274 0.08 10.66 -13.09
C ASP A 274 -0.26 10.51 -14.56
N ALA A 275 -1.55 10.34 -14.82
CA ALA A 275 -2.14 10.42 -16.14
C ALA A 275 -3.52 11.04 -16.07
N THR A 276 -3.93 11.66 -17.17
CA THR A 276 -5.29 12.16 -17.34
C THR A 276 -6.05 11.23 -18.26
N ALA A 277 -7.23 10.79 -17.82
CA ALA A 277 -8.10 9.94 -18.62
C ALA A 277 -8.62 10.68 -19.87
N ASP A 278 -8.65 9.97 -20.99
CA ASP A 278 -9.08 10.49 -22.29
C ASP A 278 -10.62 10.62 -22.41
N GLY A 279 -11.13 10.92 -23.61
CA GLY A 279 -12.58 11.05 -23.87
C GLY A 279 -13.39 9.75 -23.68
N SER A 280 -12.72 8.60 -23.63
CA SER A 280 -13.30 7.29 -23.35
C SER A 280 -13.17 6.89 -21.88
N GLY A 281 -12.59 7.75 -21.04
CA GLY A 281 -12.27 7.44 -19.65
C GLY A 281 -11.05 6.53 -19.51
N SER A 282 -10.31 6.26 -20.57
CA SER A 282 -9.12 5.40 -20.54
C SER A 282 -7.90 6.20 -20.11
N TYR A 283 -7.03 5.61 -19.29
CA TYR A 283 -5.78 6.23 -18.87
C TYR A 283 -4.61 5.25 -18.99
N GLU A 284 -3.40 5.81 -19.12
CA GLU A 284 -2.15 5.06 -19.18
C GLU A 284 -1.08 5.80 -18.38
N ILE A 285 -0.53 5.16 -17.34
CA ILE A 285 0.59 5.67 -16.54
C ILE A 285 1.81 4.79 -16.83
N VAL A 286 2.94 5.43 -17.13
CA VAL A 286 4.23 4.74 -17.26
C VAL A 286 5.03 4.98 -15.99
N LEU A 287 5.35 3.90 -15.28
CA LEU A 287 6.02 3.93 -13.98
C LEU A 287 6.91 2.69 -13.80
N PRO A 288 7.92 2.74 -12.90
CA PRO A 288 8.75 1.58 -12.63
C PRO A 288 7.94 0.38 -12.09
N THR A 289 8.51 -0.82 -12.17
CA THR A 289 7.93 -1.96 -11.42
C THR A 289 7.97 -1.71 -9.92
N GLY A 290 6.89 -2.03 -9.22
CA GLY A 290 6.78 -1.82 -7.78
C GLY A 290 5.36 -1.97 -7.25
N LEU A 291 5.19 -1.69 -5.96
CA LEU A 291 3.89 -1.59 -5.29
C LEU A 291 3.55 -0.11 -5.12
N TYR A 292 2.32 0.26 -5.50
CA TYR A 292 1.88 1.65 -5.51
C TYR A 292 0.54 1.81 -4.79
N THR A 293 0.40 2.92 -4.09
CA THR A 293 -0.91 3.49 -3.78
C THR A 293 -1.37 4.29 -5.00
N VAL A 294 -2.55 3.97 -5.53
CA VAL A 294 -3.11 4.59 -6.74
C VAL A 294 -4.45 5.24 -6.42
N THR A 295 -4.62 6.49 -6.84
CA THR A 295 -5.81 7.30 -6.58
C THR A 295 -6.44 7.76 -7.89
N GLY A 296 -7.72 7.46 -8.10
CA GLY A 296 -8.54 8.04 -9.15
C GLY A 296 -9.37 9.20 -8.62
N SER A 297 -9.31 10.37 -9.29
CA SER A 297 -9.99 11.59 -8.82
C SER A 297 -10.59 12.43 -9.95
N ALA A 298 -11.88 12.73 -9.83
CA ALA A 298 -12.63 13.62 -10.74
C ALA A 298 -13.32 14.73 -9.95
N GLY A 299 -13.40 15.93 -10.54
CA GLY A 299 -14.17 17.03 -9.95
C GLY A 299 -15.67 16.69 -9.86
N GLY A 300 -16.27 16.88 -8.68
CA GLY A 300 -17.68 16.51 -8.44
C GLY A 300 -17.90 15.05 -8.07
N TYR A 301 -16.83 14.29 -7.80
CA TYR A 301 -16.87 12.90 -7.36
C TYR A 301 -16.02 12.70 -6.10
N TYR A 302 -16.37 11.68 -5.30
CA TYR A 302 -15.48 11.20 -4.26
C TYR A 302 -14.31 10.45 -4.90
N SER A 303 -13.07 10.78 -4.50
CA SER A 303 -11.88 10.07 -4.96
C SER A 303 -11.84 8.65 -4.39
N GLN A 304 -11.31 7.71 -5.16
CA GLN A 304 -11.07 6.34 -4.72
C GLN A 304 -9.57 6.08 -4.68
N THR A 305 -9.09 5.52 -3.56
CA THR A 305 -7.67 5.19 -3.34
C THR A 305 -7.53 3.70 -3.10
N LEU A 306 -6.58 3.06 -3.78
CA LEU A 306 -6.26 1.64 -3.63
C LEU A 306 -4.77 1.51 -3.28
N ALA A 307 -4.48 0.81 -2.19
CA ALA A 307 -3.12 0.50 -1.76
C ALA A 307 -2.63 -0.82 -2.41
N ASP A 308 -1.32 -1.03 -2.36
CA ASP A 308 -0.66 -2.29 -2.75
C ASP A 308 -0.94 -2.74 -4.19
N VAL A 309 -1.14 -1.79 -5.11
CA VAL A 309 -1.31 -2.09 -6.53
C VAL A 309 0.04 -2.50 -7.12
N ALA A 310 0.15 -3.77 -7.52
CA ALA A 310 1.36 -4.33 -8.09
C ALA A 310 1.51 -4.00 -9.59
N VAL A 311 2.61 -3.35 -9.93
CA VAL A 311 3.07 -3.16 -11.31
C VAL A 311 4.28 -4.06 -11.52
N LEU A 312 4.09 -5.17 -12.23
CA LEU A 312 5.07 -6.24 -12.35
C LEU A 312 5.60 -6.39 -13.78
N THR A 313 6.80 -6.95 -13.89
CA THR A 313 7.39 -7.29 -15.19
C THR A 313 6.64 -8.46 -15.83
N GLY A 314 6.30 -8.30 -17.12
CA GLY A 314 5.68 -9.35 -17.93
C GLY A 314 4.16 -9.44 -17.83
N THR A 315 3.51 -8.54 -17.09
CA THR A 315 2.05 -8.44 -17.01
C THR A 315 1.57 -7.05 -17.42
N VAL A 316 0.43 -6.99 -18.10
CA VAL A 316 -0.32 -5.73 -18.23
C VAL A 316 -1.06 -5.53 -16.92
N SER A 317 -0.68 -4.51 -16.14
CA SER A 317 -1.42 -4.14 -14.94
C SER A 317 -2.61 -3.29 -15.37
N THR A 318 -3.81 -3.82 -15.18
CA THR A 318 -5.05 -3.09 -15.43
C THR A 318 -5.69 -2.70 -14.12
N LEU A 319 -6.09 -1.44 -13.97
CA LEU A 319 -6.82 -0.97 -12.80
C LEU A 319 -7.98 -0.06 -13.21
N ASP A 320 -9.20 -0.44 -12.86
CA ASP A 320 -10.38 0.36 -13.16
C ASP A 320 -10.89 1.07 -11.91
N PHE A 321 -11.42 2.28 -12.09
CA PHE A 321 -12.06 3.08 -11.06
C PHE A 321 -13.53 3.35 -11.41
N ALA A 322 -14.40 3.26 -10.40
CA ALA A 322 -15.80 3.64 -10.49
C ALA A 322 -16.09 4.65 -9.38
N LEU A 323 -16.12 5.94 -9.72
CA LEU A 323 -16.24 7.02 -8.75
C LEU A 323 -17.70 7.37 -8.45
N GLU A 324 -18.01 7.58 -7.18
CA GLU A 324 -19.34 8.01 -6.74
C GLU A 324 -19.49 9.54 -6.88
N PRO A 325 -20.56 10.04 -7.52
CA PRO A 325 -20.79 11.47 -7.65
C PRO A 325 -21.11 12.11 -6.29
N ILE A 326 -20.56 13.30 -6.04
CA ILE A 326 -20.93 14.14 -4.91
C ILE A 326 -22.27 14.78 -5.25
N ILE A 327 -23.34 14.28 -4.64
CA ILE A 327 -24.68 14.86 -4.78
C ILE A 327 -24.79 16.00 -3.76
N PRO A 328 -24.91 17.28 -4.20
CA PRO A 328 -25.13 18.37 -3.26
C PRO A 328 -26.49 18.21 -2.57
N PRO A 329 -26.61 18.62 -1.29
CA PRO A 329 -27.90 18.56 -0.60
C PRO A 329 -28.94 19.41 -1.36
N PRO A 330 -30.22 19.00 -1.35
CA PRO A 330 -31.29 19.80 -1.93
C PRO A 330 -31.37 21.18 -1.22
N PRO A 331 -31.97 22.21 -1.87
CA PRO A 331 -32.05 23.55 -1.28
C PRO A 331 -32.69 23.58 0.10
N TYR A 332 -33.76 22.80 0.31
CA TYR A 332 -34.49 22.74 1.58
C TYR A 332 -34.70 21.28 1.97
N ASP A 333 -34.25 20.91 3.17
CA ASP A 333 -34.46 19.60 3.78
C ASP A 333 -34.22 19.69 5.30
N PHE A 334 -34.71 18.72 6.07
CA PHE A 334 -34.47 18.67 7.52
C PHE A 334 -34.63 17.29 8.14
N ASP A 335 -33.92 17.08 9.25
CA ASP A 335 -34.03 15.89 10.10
C ASP A 335 -34.75 16.18 11.42
N LEU A 336 -35.43 15.16 11.96
CA LEU A 336 -36.09 15.18 13.28
C LEU A 336 -35.49 14.10 14.20
N LEU A 337 -34.97 14.51 15.36
CA LEU A 337 -34.41 13.60 16.36
C LEU A 337 -35.16 13.75 17.69
N GLY A 338 -35.52 12.66 18.36
CA GLY A 338 -36.18 12.73 19.67
C GLY A 338 -36.43 11.36 20.29
N GLN A 339 -36.70 11.32 21.59
CA GLN A 339 -37.07 10.07 22.28
C GLN A 339 -38.57 9.78 22.08
N ALA A 340 -38.88 8.62 21.51
CA ALA A 340 -40.26 8.26 21.17
C ALA A 340 -41.15 7.95 22.39
N MET A 341 -40.58 7.63 23.55
CA MET A 341 -41.34 7.25 24.74
C MET A 341 -40.74 7.83 26.03
N ARG A 342 -41.61 8.35 26.91
CA ARG A 342 -41.25 8.75 28.27
C ARG A 342 -42.30 8.28 29.27
N PHE A 343 -41.86 8.11 30.51
CA PHE A 343 -42.71 7.70 31.64
C PHE A 343 -42.80 8.82 32.67
N GLY A 344 -43.91 8.88 33.39
CA GLY A 344 -44.09 9.75 34.55
C GLY A 344 -45.18 9.22 35.49
N GLU A 345 -45.29 9.83 36.64
CA GLU A 345 -46.31 9.52 37.64
C GLU A 345 -47.64 10.25 37.36
N PRO A 346 -48.80 9.76 37.84
CA PRO A 346 -50.07 10.47 37.72
C PRO A 346 -49.99 11.90 38.26
N GLY A 347 -50.36 12.89 37.44
CA GLY A 347 -50.26 14.32 37.76
C GLY A 347 -48.91 14.98 37.42
N GLU A 348 -47.92 14.23 36.91
CA GLU A 348 -46.61 14.76 36.53
C GLU A 348 -46.62 15.46 35.16
N HIS A 349 -45.73 16.44 34.99
CA HIS A 349 -45.44 17.07 33.70
C HIS A 349 -44.20 16.43 33.07
N VAL A 350 -44.41 15.60 32.05
CA VAL A 350 -43.33 14.92 31.31
C VAL A 350 -42.94 15.76 30.09
N THR A 351 -41.66 16.12 29.99
CA THR A 351 -41.14 16.88 28.84
C THR A 351 -40.48 15.93 27.84
N HIS A 352 -40.93 15.94 26.59
CA HIS A 352 -40.25 15.37 25.42
C HIS A 352 -39.36 16.43 24.78
N THR A 353 -38.23 16.03 24.21
CA THR A 353 -37.32 16.93 23.48
C THR A 353 -37.16 16.44 22.06
N VAL A 354 -37.53 17.27 21.07
CA VAL A 354 -37.33 17.01 19.64
C VAL A 354 -36.33 18.01 19.08
N THR A 355 -35.23 17.56 18.51
CA THR A 355 -34.26 18.38 17.79
C THR A 355 -34.58 18.36 16.30
N ILE A 356 -34.64 19.56 15.70
CA ILE A 356 -34.85 19.78 14.28
C ILE A 356 -33.53 20.29 13.71
N ILE A 357 -33.02 19.66 12.65
CA ILE A 357 -31.74 20.01 12.01
C ILE A 357 -32.01 20.39 10.56
N ASN A 358 -31.58 21.57 10.11
CA ASN A 358 -31.67 21.93 8.70
C ASN A 358 -30.55 21.23 7.91
N THR A 359 -30.90 20.24 7.08
CA THR A 359 -29.96 19.47 6.25
C THR A 359 -29.86 20.00 4.82
N GLY A 360 -30.72 20.95 4.45
CA GLY A 360 -30.70 21.62 3.14
C GLY A 360 -29.54 22.60 2.97
N ALA A 361 -29.30 22.99 1.72
CA ALA A 361 -28.26 23.95 1.35
C ALA A 361 -28.63 25.42 1.68
N GLU A 362 -29.92 25.73 1.84
CA GLU A 362 -30.43 27.07 2.12
C GLU A 362 -30.96 27.19 3.56
N SER A 363 -31.03 28.42 4.07
CA SER A 363 -31.69 28.67 5.36
C SER A 363 -33.20 28.47 5.23
N ASP A 364 -33.83 27.87 6.24
CA ASP A 364 -35.27 27.58 6.21
C ASP A 364 -36.00 28.02 7.49
N ALA A 365 -37.31 28.14 7.45
CA ALA A 365 -38.15 28.29 8.63
C ALA A 365 -39.10 27.09 8.72
N TYR A 366 -39.54 26.74 9.93
CA TYR A 366 -40.36 25.54 10.13
C TYR A 366 -41.64 25.84 10.90
N ASP A 367 -42.78 25.46 10.32
CA ASP A 367 -44.07 25.42 10.99
C ASP A 367 -44.19 24.13 11.82
N LEU A 368 -44.65 24.27 13.06
CA LEU A 368 -44.81 23.16 14.00
C LEU A 368 -46.29 22.99 14.37
N ALA A 369 -46.82 21.78 14.16
CA ALA A 369 -48.21 21.46 14.46
C ALA A 369 -48.31 20.17 15.29
N LEU A 370 -49.22 20.15 16.26
CA LEU A 370 -49.53 18.95 17.03
C LEU A 370 -50.83 18.32 16.54
N SER A 371 -50.88 16.98 16.54
CA SER A 371 -52.15 16.27 16.50
C SER A 371 -52.97 16.57 17.77
N PRO A 372 -54.31 16.50 17.73
CA PRO A 372 -55.15 16.66 18.92
C PRO A 372 -54.76 15.66 20.01
N PRO A 373 -54.23 16.09 21.17
CA PRO A 373 -53.75 15.18 22.20
C PRO A 373 -54.89 14.73 23.12
N VAL A 374 -54.78 13.54 23.72
CA VAL A 374 -55.74 13.04 24.72
C VAL A 374 -55.42 13.60 26.11
N TRP A 375 -54.14 13.73 26.43
CA TRP A 375 -53.65 14.40 27.63
C TRP A 375 -53.30 15.86 27.34
N THR A 376 -53.28 16.70 28.38
CA THR A 376 -52.98 18.13 28.18
C THR A 376 -51.52 18.29 27.74
N THR A 377 -51.31 18.69 26.49
CA THR A 377 -49.99 18.83 25.86
C THR A 377 -49.74 20.27 25.44
N THR A 378 -48.58 20.82 25.81
CA THR A 378 -48.20 22.21 25.52
C THR A 378 -46.96 22.25 24.62
N LEU A 379 -47.10 22.94 23.49
CA LEU A 379 -45.99 23.33 22.62
C LEU A 379 -45.60 24.80 22.92
N PRO A 380 -44.33 25.10 23.22
CA PRO A 380 -43.90 26.43 23.67
C PRO A 380 -43.93 27.47 22.54
N PHE A 381 -43.79 27.03 21.29
CA PHE A 381 -43.86 27.84 20.09
C PHE A 381 -44.25 26.95 18.91
N SER A 382 -45.05 27.48 17.97
CA SER A 382 -45.51 26.74 16.78
C SER A 382 -44.71 27.06 15.52
N PHE A 383 -43.59 27.78 15.67
CA PHE A 383 -42.80 28.29 14.55
C PHE A 383 -41.34 28.45 14.95
N ILE A 384 -40.44 28.02 14.06
CA ILE A 384 -39.00 28.28 14.15
C ILE A 384 -38.64 29.27 13.06
N ALA A 385 -38.17 30.45 13.47
CA ALA A 385 -37.67 31.45 12.55
C ALA A 385 -36.26 31.06 12.09
N ILE A 386 -36.05 31.10 10.76
CA ILE A 386 -34.77 31.03 10.04
C ILE A 386 -33.68 30.21 10.76
N LEU A 387 -33.60 28.93 10.44
CA LEU A 387 -32.55 28.00 10.80
C LEU A 387 -31.55 27.90 9.63
N PRO A 388 -30.29 28.34 9.80
CA PRO A 388 -29.27 28.19 8.76
C PRO A 388 -28.92 26.72 8.46
N PRO A 389 -28.31 26.42 7.30
CA PRO A 389 -27.82 25.08 6.98
C PRO A 389 -26.95 24.49 8.09
N GLN A 390 -27.16 23.21 8.38
CA GLN A 390 -26.45 22.43 9.40
C GLN A 390 -26.61 22.96 10.85
N GLN A 391 -27.53 23.89 11.10
CA GLN A 391 -27.89 24.32 12.45
C GLN A 391 -29.08 23.53 12.98
N GLN A 392 -29.21 23.50 14.31
CA GLN A 392 -30.24 22.74 15.00
C GLN A 392 -30.97 23.55 16.07
N VAL A 393 -32.25 23.22 16.29
CA VAL A 393 -33.09 23.78 17.37
C VAL A 393 -33.79 22.65 18.10
N THR A 394 -33.79 22.71 19.43
CA THR A 394 -34.54 21.76 20.26
C THR A 394 -35.88 22.35 20.68
N VAL A 395 -36.94 21.60 20.45
CA VAL A 395 -38.33 21.91 20.78
C VAL A 395 -38.76 21.06 21.98
N PRO A 396 -38.95 21.65 23.17
CA PRO A 396 -39.47 20.92 24.32
C PRO A 396 -41.00 20.85 24.25
N LEU A 397 -41.57 19.64 24.33
CA LEU A 397 -43.01 19.38 24.35
C LEU A 397 -43.41 18.84 25.72
N THR A 398 -44.28 19.54 26.46
CA THR A 398 -44.67 19.11 27.81
C THR A 398 -46.05 18.47 27.81
N VAL A 399 -46.14 17.21 28.25
CA VAL A 399 -47.38 16.43 28.41
C VAL A 399 -47.70 16.31 29.90
N THR A 400 -48.93 16.64 30.29
CA THR A 400 -49.41 16.50 31.67
C THR A 400 -50.18 15.20 31.82
N ILE A 401 -49.67 14.29 32.63
CA ILE A 401 -50.36 13.02 32.92
C ILE A 401 -51.57 13.32 33.82
N PRO A 402 -52.79 12.84 33.49
CA PRO A 402 -53.96 13.02 34.34
C PRO A 402 -53.73 12.47 35.75
N ALA A 403 -54.22 13.17 36.77
CA ALA A 403 -54.04 12.76 38.18
C ALA A 403 -54.79 11.47 38.53
N ASP A 404 -55.78 11.09 37.73
CA ASP A 404 -56.55 9.85 37.83
C ASP A 404 -56.05 8.74 36.90
N ALA A 405 -54.94 8.96 36.17
CA ALA A 405 -54.35 7.96 35.31
C ALA A 405 -53.79 6.79 36.14
N THR A 406 -53.96 5.57 35.62
CA THR A 406 -53.54 4.32 36.26
C THR A 406 -52.35 3.70 35.55
N PRO A 407 -51.56 2.84 36.21
CA PRO A 407 -50.42 2.16 35.58
C PRO A 407 -50.83 1.42 34.30
N GLY A 408 -50.18 1.75 33.18
CA GLY A 408 -50.52 1.24 31.85
C GLY A 408 -51.31 2.21 30.96
N ASP A 409 -51.88 3.28 31.52
CA ASP A 409 -52.46 4.37 30.74
C ASP A 409 -51.37 5.13 29.99
N HIS A 410 -51.66 5.54 28.75
CA HIS A 410 -50.73 6.26 27.89
C HIS A 410 -51.45 7.23 26.94
N ASP A 411 -50.72 8.25 26.50
CA ASP A 411 -51.12 9.15 25.41
C ASP A 411 -50.05 9.16 24.31
N GLN A 412 -50.50 9.47 23.10
CA GLN A 412 -49.66 9.60 21.92
C GLN A 412 -49.96 10.92 21.22
N VAL A 413 -48.93 11.73 21.02
CA VAL A 413 -49.00 12.99 20.28
C VAL A 413 -48.03 12.96 19.11
N THR A 414 -48.50 13.38 17.94
CA THR A 414 -47.68 13.54 16.74
C THR A 414 -47.31 15.01 16.58
N LEU A 415 -46.01 15.31 16.51
CA LEU A 415 -45.48 16.60 16.11
C LEU A 415 -45.17 16.55 14.62
N THR A 416 -45.85 17.38 13.83
CA THR A 416 -45.57 17.61 12.41
C THR A 416 -44.73 18.87 12.27
N VAL A 417 -43.67 18.77 11.47
CA VAL A 417 -42.77 19.86 11.12
C VAL A 417 -42.85 20.05 9.61
N THR A 418 -43.06 21.28 9.15
CA THR A 418 -43.19 21.61 7.73
C THR A 418 -42.24 22.73 7.37
N SER A 419 -41.45 22.54 6.32
CA SER A 419 -40.64 23.61 5.74
C SER A 419 -41.53 24.74 5.23
N VAL A 420 -41.19 25.98 5.54
CA VAL A 420 -41.95 27.17 5.13
C VAL A 420 -41.62 27.53 3.69
N TYR A 421 -40.35 27.46 3.30
CA TYR A 421 -39.92 27.81 1.94
C TYR A 421 -40.05 26.65 0.95
N SER A 422 -40.28 25.42 1.43
CA SER A 422 -40.61 24.26 0.61
C SER A 422 -41.68 23.37 1.28
N PRO A 423 -42.97 23.77 1.29
CA PRO A 423 -44.02 23.07 2.02
C PRO A 423 -44.30 21.62 1.58
N VAL A 424 -43.72 21.19 0.46
CA VAL A 424 -43.73 19.78 0.03
C VAL A 424 -42.82 18.90 0.90
N HIS A 425 -41.87 19.49 1.63
CA HIS A 425 -41.02 18.83 2.62
C HIS A 425 -41.65 19.01 4.00
N ALA A 426 -42.33 17.96 4.44
CA ALA A 426 -42.94 17.86 5.77
C ALA A 426 -42.64 16.49 6.38
N GLY A 427 -42.32 16.50 7.67
CA GLY A 427 -41.94 15.33 8.46
C GLY A 427 -42.75 15.29 9.74
N HIS A 428 -42.79 14.13 10.40
CA HIS A 428 -43.47 14.03 11.68
C HIS A 428 -42.76 13.04 12.60
N ILE A 429 -42.89 13.27 13.91
CA ILE A 429 -42.42 12.37 14.96
C ILE A 429 -43.58 12.07 15.92
N VAL A 430 -43.68 10.80 16.32
CA VAL A 430 -44.71 10.31 17.25
C VAL A 430 -44.08 10.17 18.64
N LEU A 431 -44.67 10.84 19.63
CA LEU A 431 -44.19 10.87 21.01
C LEU A 431 -45.24 10.22 21.91
N ARG A 432 -44.83 9.21 22.69
CA ARG A 432 -45.68 8.48 23.64
C ARG A 432 -45.32 8.83 25.08
N THR A 433 -46.32 9.12 25.90
CA THR A 433 -46.16 9.31 27.34
C THR A 433 -46.99 8.26 28.07
N ALA A 434 -46.41 7.55 29.04
CA ALA A 434 -47.10 6.48 29.76
C ALA A 434 -46.91 6.58 31.28
N VAL A 435 -47.86 6.03 32.04
CA VAL A 435 -47.76 5.90 33.50
C VAL A 435 -46.93 4.66 33.85
N GLY A 436 -45.84 4.80 34.60
CA GLY A 436 -44.98 3.67 35.00
C GLY A 436 -44.37 3.84 36.39
N TYR A 437 -44.12 2.72 37.09
CA TYR A 437 -43.37 2.70 38.36
C TYR A 437 -41.86 2.46 38.12
N LEU A 438 -41.01 3.22 38.79
CA LEU A 438 -39.57 2.93 38.88
C LEU A 438 -39.32 1.68 39.74
N THR A 439 -39.00 0.54 39.12
CA THR A 439 -38.49 -0.63 39.84
C THR A 439 -36.97 -0.61 39.79
N HIS A 440 -36.29 -0.40 40.93
CA HIS A 440 -34.82 -0.39 41.00
C HIS A 440 -34.28 -1.77 41.40
N LEU A 441 -33.33 -2.31 40.64
CA LEU A 441 -32.51 -3.48 41.00
C LEU A 441 -31.03 -3.03 41.14
N PRO A 442 -30.32 -3.36 42.23
CA PRO A 442 -28.92 -2.97 42.38
C PRO A 442 -27.99 -4.00 41.71
N LEU A 443 -26.98 -3.54 40.96
CA LEU A 443 -25.86 -4.38 40.50
C LEU A 443 -24.51 -3.76 40.90
N VAL A 444 -23.61 -4.63 41.36
CA VAL A 444 -22.24 -4.36 41.82
C VAL A 444 -21.27 -4.54 40.64
N LEU A 445 -20.38 -3.58 40.39
CA LEU A 445 -19.28 -3.69 39.43
C LEU A 445 -17.99 -4.18 40.13
N ARG A 446 -17.21 -5.03 39.45
CA ARG A 446 -15.80 -5.32 39.77
C ARG A 446 -14.91 -4.79 38.66
N ASP A 447 -13.86 -4.09 39.08
CA ASP A 447 -12.80 -3.51 38.25
C ASP A 447 -12.08 -4.53 37.36
N PHE A 448 -11.76 -4.09 36.15
CA PHE A 448 -10.60 -4.57 35.40
C PHE A 448 -9.71 -3.37 35.04
N GLN A 449 -8.45 -3.41 35.49
CA GLN A 449 -7.39 -2.52 35.01
C GLN A 449 -6.64 -3.21 33.84
N THR A 450 -6.23 -2.43 32.85
CA THR A 450 -5.15 -2.78 31.91
C THR A 450 -4.04 -1.72 31.94
N SER A 451 -2.82 -2.15 31.63
CA SER A 451 -1.54 -1.43 31.75
C SER A 451 -0.94 -1.08 30.38
N GLY A 452 -0.55 0.20 30.15
CA GLY A 452 0.20 0.72 28.98
C GLY A 452 -0.64 1.59 28.03
N PRO A 453 -0.13 2.70 27.42
CA PRO A 453 -0.96 3.84 27.01
C PRO A 453 -1.56 3.69 25.60
N CYS A 454 -2.31 2.63 25.36
CA CYS A 454 -3.45 2.72 24.43
C CYS A 454 -4.66 3.10 25.28
N VAL A 455 -5.20 4.30 25.05
CA VAL A 455 -6.44 4.71 25.71
C VAL A 455 -7.59 4.18 24.85
N GLU A 456 -8.41 3.29 25.42
CA GLU A 456 -9.67 2.90 24.80
C GLU A 456 -10.53 4.16 24.65
N GLY A 457 -10.82 4.54 23.41
CA GLY A 457 -11.62 5.72 23.08
C GLY A 457 -13.12 5.41 23.09
N ILE A 458 -13.51 4.15 22.92
CA ILE A 458 -14.90 3.69 22.87
C ILE A 458 -15.38 3.35 24.28
N THR A 459 -16.31 4.15 24.76
CA THR A 459 -17.11 3.84 25.94
C THR A 459 -18.19 2.81 25.60
N ASN A 460 -18.50 1.89 26.52
CA ASN A 460 -19.48 0.81 26.31
C ASN A 460 -19.25 -0.04 25.02
N GLY A 461 -18.00 -0.32 24.65
CA GLY A 461 -17.68 -1.12 23.45
C GLY A 461 -18.20 -2.57 23.48
N GLY A 462 -18.47 -3.11 24.67
CA GLY A 462 -19.13 -4.40 24.86
C GLY A 462 -20.66 -4.36 24.79
N PHE A 463 -21.27 -3.18 24.68
CA PHE A 463 -22.72 -2.98 24.60
C PHE A 463 -23.52 -3.46 25.83
N GLU A 464 -22.87 -3.62 26.98
CA GLU A 464 -23.46 -4.17 28.22
C GLU A 464 -24.30 -3.14 29.00
N SER A 465 -24.30 -1.88 28.56
CA SER A 465 -25.20 -0.84 29.06
C SER A 465 -25.97 -0.18 27.92
N ASP A 466 -27.05 0.53 28.25
CA ASP A 466 -27.87 1.31 27.31
C ASP A 466 -27.32 2.73 27.05
N GLY A 467 -26.11 3.02 27.56
CA GLY A 467 -25.46 4.32 27.43
C GLY A 467 -24.43 4.39 26.28
N ASP A 468 -23.90 5.59 26.05
CA ASP A 468 -22.73 5.91 25.21
C ASP A 468 -22.86 5.73 23.69
N TRP A 469 -23.68 4.79 23.21
CA TRP A 469 -23.96 4.64 21.78
C TRP A 469 -25.22 5.39 21.39
N GLU A 470 -25.07 6.31 20.46
CA GLU A 470 -26.18 6.95 19.79
C GLU A 470 -26.72 6.03 18.70
N ILE A 471 -27.97 5.62 18.83
CA ILE A 471 -28.67 4.85 17.81
C ILE A 471 -29.67 5.79 17.13
N PRO A 472 -29.42 6.22 15.87
CA PRO A 472 -30.39 6.99 15.13
C PRO A 472 -31.70 6.21 14.95
N LEU A 473 -32.81 6.90 15.13
CA LEU A 473 -34.13 6.36 14.82
C LEU A 473 -34.33 6.38 13.32
N THR A 474 -34.45 5.20 12.74
CA THR A 474 -34.72 5.00 11.32
C THR A 474 -35.97 4.14 11.17
N GLY A 475 -36.39 3.86 9.93
CA GLY A 475 -37.47 2.91 9.65
C GLY A 475 -37.24 1.51 10.26
N TYR A 476 -35.98 1.11 10.47
CA TYR A 476 -35.61 -0.02 11.32
C TYR A 476 -34.29 0.29 12.06
N PRO A 477 -34.33 0.80 13.30
CA PRO A 477 -33.15 1.28 14.00
C PRO A 477 -32.24 0.13 14.42
N ALA A 478 -30.99 0.47 14.69
CA ALA A 478 -30.12 -0.45 15.40
C ALA A 478 -30.69 -0.73 16.81
N GLY A 479 -30.20 -1.77 17.47
CA GLY A 479 -30.68 -2.07 18.80
C GLY A 479 -29.80 -3.05 19.53
N TYR A 480 -29.78 -2.93 20.85
CA TYR A 480 -29.14 -3.91 21.68
C TYR A 480 -29.89 -5.24 21.61
N THR A 481 -29.14 -6.33 21.44
CA THR A 481 -29.69 -7.68 21.34
C THR A 481 -28.87 -8.67 22.13
N THR A 482 -29.51 -9.72 22.62
CA THR A 482 -28.87 -10.88 23.25
C THR A 482 -28.79 -12.07 22.28
N ALA A 483 -29.20 -11.90 21.02
CA ALA A 483 -29.30 -13.00 20.06
C ALA A 483 -27.94 -13.58 19.66
N ALA A 484 -26.91 -12.73 19.58
CA ALA A 484 -25.53 -13.12 19.30
C ALA A 484 -24.59 -12.07 19.90
N ALA A 485 -23.72 -12.46 20.83
CA ALA A 485 -22.70 -11.61 21.43
C ALA A 485 -21.34 -12.30 21.34
N TYR A 486 -20.28 -11.53 21.06
CA TYR A 486 -18.91 -12.04 21.04
C TYR A 486 -18.38 -12.26 22.46
N SER A 487 -18.61 -11.29 23.34
CA SER A 487 -18.26 -11.30 24.76
C SER A 487 -19.31 -10.50 25.54
N GLY A 488 -19.68 -10.96 26.73
CA GLY A 488 -20.78 -10.36 27.50
C GLY A 488 -22.15 -10.96 27.13
N ASP A 489 -23.23 -10.29 27.55
CA ASP A 489 -24.60 -10.75 27.34
C ASP A 489 -25.27 -10.08 26.13
N ARG A 490 -24.68 -9.00 25.58
CA ARG A 490 -25.32 -8.17 24.54
C ARG A 490 -24.40 -7.84 23.35
N SER A 491 -25.02 -7.39 22.27
CA SER A 491 -24.37 -6.78 21.11
C SER A 491 -25.25 -5.71 20.46
N MET A 492 -24.69 -4.93 19.53
CA MET A 492 -25.45 -4.00 18.69
C MET A 492 -25.90 -4.69 17.40
N ARG A 493 -27.21 -4.84 17.22
CA ARG A 493 -27.82 -5.29 15.96
C ARG A 493 -27.97 -4.09 15.03
N VAL A 494 -27.45 -4.20 13.82
CA VAL A 494 -27.79 -3.34 12.68
C VAL A 494 -28.43 -4.19 11.58
N GLY A 495 -29.41 -3.65 10.86
CA GLY A 495 -30.17 -4.35 9.84
C GLY A 495 -31.40 -5.09 10.37
N ILE A 496 -32.16 -5.67 9.44
CA ILE A 496 -33.45 -6.33 9.68
C ILE A 496 -33.24 -7.84 9.79
N VAL A 497 -33.72 -8.44 10.88
CA VAL A 497 -33.53 -9.88 11.15
C VAL A 497 -34.75 -10.69 10.72
N GLU A 498 -35.95 -10.16 11.00
CA GLU A 498 -37.21 -10.83 10.67
C GLU A 498 -37.75 -10.33 9.33
N PRO A 499 -37.98 -11.21 8.33
CA PRO A 499 -38.49 -10.80 7.02
C PRO A 499 -39.85 -10.10 7.07
N ALA A 500 -40.64 -10.33 8.13
CA ALA A 500 -41.93 -9.66 8.32
C ALA A 500 -41.79 -8.16 8.64
N ASP A 501 -40.61 -7.75 9.10
CA ASP A 501 -40.28 -6.36 9.43
C ASP A 501 -39.50 -5.66 8.29
N ASP A 502 -39.43 -6.29 7.11
CA ASP A 502 -38.69 -5.76 5.97
C ASP A 502 -39.24 -4.41 5.52
N ALA A 503 -38.35 -3.42 5.49
CA ALA A 503 -38.67 -2.04 5.20
C ALA A 503 -37.45 -1.37 4.60
N TYR A 504 -37.67 -0.47 3.64
CA TYR A 504 -36.58 0.33 3.08
C TYR A 504 -36.04 1.28 4.16
N SER A 505 -34.89 0.93 4.73
CA SER A 505 -34.28 1.66 5.84
C SER A 505 -32.78 1.39 5.96
N TYR A 506 -32.12 2.12 6.84
CA TYR A 506 -30.77 1.85 7.29
C TYR A 506 -30.76 1.73 8.81
N SER A 507 -29.87 0.94 9.40
CA SER A 507 -29.67 0.89 10.85
C SER A 507 -28.25 1.34 11.15
N SER A 508 -28.09 2.30 12.05
CA SER A 508 -26.76 2.76 12.45
C SER A 508 -26.67 2.88 13.97
N ALA A 509 -25.45 2.81 14.49
CA ALA A 509 -25.09 3.18 15.84
C ALA A 509 -23.76 3.93 15.77
N ARG A 510 -23.62 5.03 16.50
CA ARG A 510 -22.45 5.90 16.45
C ARG A 510 -22.05 6.37 17.85
N GLN A 511 -20.78 6.68 18.01
CA GLN A 511 -20.23 7.27 19.22
C GLN A 511 -19.17 8.28 18.82
N ALA A 512 -19.18 9.45 19.44
CA ALA A 512 -18.12 10.43 19.27
C ALA A 512 -16.93 10.04 20.16
N VAL A 513 -15.74 9.91 19.56
CA VAL A 513 -14.49 9.65 20.26
C VAL A 513 -13.53 10.82 20.06
N THR A 514 -12.74 11.15 21.09
CA THR A 514 -11.71 12.20 20.98
C THR A 514 -10.35 11.53 20.85
N ILE A 515 -9.67 11.76 19.72
CA ILE A 515 -8.31 11.27 19.49
C ILE A 515 -7.33 12.35 20.00
N PRO A 516 -6.37 12.00 20.87
CA PRO A 516 -5.34 12.93 21.33
C PRO A 516 -4.54 13.51 20.16
N ALA A 517 -4.19 14.80 20.22
CA ALA A 517 -3.47 15.48 19.14
C ALA A 517 -2.04 14.96 18.90
N ASP A 518 -1.48 14.21 19.87
CA ASP A 518 -0.17 13.56 19.82
C ASP A 518 -0.25 12.06 19.46
N ALA A 519 -1.44 11.53 19.14
CA ALA A 519 -1.60 10.15 18.71
C ALA A 519 -0.96 9.93 17.32
N ILE A 520 -0.05 8.96 17.22
CA ILE A 520 0.60 8.56 15.96
C ILE A 520 -0.27 7.66 15.08
N SER A 521 -1.27 7.00 15.66
CA SER A 521 -2.25 6.18 14.96
C SER A 521 -3.50 5.98 15.83
N ALA A 522 -4.65 5.75 15.19
CA ALA A 522 -5.89 5.34 15.82
C ALA A 522 -6.48 4.14 15.06
N THR A 523 -6.89 3.11 15.78
CA THR A 523 -7.44 1.87 15.19
C THR A 523 -8.75 1.54 15.84
N LEU A 524 -9.82 1.43 15.04
CA LEU A 524 -11.10 0.88 15.50
C LEU A 524 -11.11 -0.62 15.24
N ARG A 525 -11.41 -1.39 16.29
CA ARG A 525 -11.59 -2.85 16.22
C ARG A 525 -13.01 -3.23 16.61
N PHE A 526 -13.67 -4.05 15.81
CA PHE A 526 -14.98 -4.59 16.15
C PHE A 526 -15.18 -6.00 15.60
N TRP A 527 -16.08 -6.74 16.24
CA TRP A 527 -16.51 -8.05 15.79
C TRP A 527 -17.83 -7.91 15.03
N LEU A 528 -17.89 -8.47 13.83
CA LEU A 528 -19.09 -8.43 13.00
C LEU A 528 -19.65 -9.83 12.79
N TYR A 529 -20.96 -9.96 12.96
CA TYR A 529 -21.72 -11.17 12.62
C TYR A 529 -22.76 -10.85 11.53
N PRO A 530 -22.39 -10.96 10.24
CA PRO A 530 -23.28 -10.57 9.16
C PRO A 530 -24.30 -11.66 8.86
N MET A 531 -25.56 -11.25 8.69
CA MET A 531 -26.67 -12.09 8.23
C MET A 531 -27.33 -11.41 7.03
N SER A 532 -27.54 -12.16 5.95
CA SER A 532 -28.31 -11.71 4.78
C SER A 532 -29.19 -12.83 4.24
N GLN A 533 -30.37 -12.45 3.77
CA GLN A 533 -31.37 -13.29 3.09
C GLN A 533 -31.24 -13.23 1.56
N GLU A 534 -30.40 -12.34 1.03
CA GLU A 534 -30.14 -12.25 -0.41
C GLU A 534 -29.34 -13.47 -0.90
N SER A 535 -29.69 -13.97 -2.08
CA SER A 535 -28.93 -15.04 -2.74
C SER A 535 -27.54 -14.52 -3.14
N PRO A 536 -26.46 -15.31 -3.11
CA PRO A 536 -25.06 -14.84 -3.18
C PRO A 536 -24.61 -14.22 -4.52
N ALA A 537 -25.53 -13.81 -5.39
CA ALA A 537 -25.24 -13.42 -6.77
C ALA A 537 -24.83 -11.95 -6.94
N ASN A 538 -24.65 -11.18 -5.86
CA ASN A 538 -24.14 -9.80 -5.92
C ASN A 538 -23.08 -9.58 -4.83
N PRO A 539 -21.79 -9.37 -5.16
CA PRO A 539 -20.69 -9.43 -4.20
C PRO A 539 -20.47 -8.13 -3.40
N ALA A 540 -21.46 -7.23 -3.34
CA ALA A 540 -21.33 -5.95 -2.66
C ALA A 540 -21.32 -6.05 -1.12
N PHE A 541 -21.55 -7.24 -0.55
CA PHE A 541 -21.34 -7.51 0.86
C PHE A 541 -20.19 -8.51 1.05
N PRO A 542 -19.32 -8.31 2.05
CA PRO A 542 -18.30 -9.29 2.39
C PRO A 542 -18.95 -10.66 2.60
N LEU A 543 -18.38 -11.70 1.97
CA LEU A 543 -18.85 -13.08 2.05
C LEU A 543 -19.16 -13.46 3.50
N ARG A 544 -20.23 -14.24 3.74
CA ARG A 544 -20.59 -14.81 5.06
C ARG A 544 -19.32 -15.36 5.75
N PRO A 545 -18.79 -14.70 6.81
CA PRO A 545 -17.66 -15.20 7.55
C PRO A 545 -18.13 -16.40 8.38
N LEU A 546 -17.42 -17.51 8.26
CA LEU A 546 -17.59 -18.66 9.13
C LEU A 546 -17.02 -18.30 10.51
N ALA A 547 -17.85 -17.70 11.36
CA ALA A 547 -17.62 -17.36 12.77
C ALA A 547 -16.42 -16.42 13.08
N SER A 548 -16.74 -15.31 13.78
CA SER A 548 -15.83 -14.41 14.51
C SER A 548 -14.59 -13.94 13.74
N THR A 549 -14.71 -12.81 13.02
CA THR A 549 -13.58 -12.03 12.51
C THR A 549 -13.57 -10.63 13.11
N ILE A 550 -12.40 -10.17 13.57
CA ILE A 550 -12.13 -8.77 13.92
C ILE A 550 -11.95 -8.02 12.60
N GLN A 551 -12.62 -6.88 12.45
CA GLN A 551 -12.26 -5.91 11.43
C GLN A 551 -11.45 -4.77 12.07
N ASP A 552 -10.27 -4.52 11.51
CA ASP A 552 -9.43 -3.38 11.83
C ASP A 552 -9.69 -2.30 10.77
N VAL A 553 -10.17 -1.14 11.20
CA VAL A 553 -10.33 0.03 10.33
C VAL A 553 -9.41 1.13 10.85
N ALA A 554 -8.49 1.59 9.99
CA ALA A 554 -7.69 2.77 10.27
C ALA A 554 -8.60 4.00 10.25
N LEU A 555 -8.62 4.78 11.33
CA LEU A 555 -9.31 6.07 11.36
C LEU A 555 -8.30 7.11 10.87
N SER A 556 -8.41 7.51 9.61
CA SER A 556 -7.54 8.50 8.96
C SER A 556 -7.78 9.91 9.49
#